data_AF-A0A2R4K3X5-F1
#
_entry.id   AF-A0A2R4K3X5-F1
#
_cell.length_a   1.000
_cell.length_b   1.000
_cell.length_c   1.000
_cell.angle_alpha   90.00
_cell.angle_beta   90.00
_cell.angle_gamma   90.00
#
_symmetry.space_group_name_H-M   'P 1'
#
loop_
_entity.id
_entity.type
_entity.pdbx_description
1 polymer ?
#
loop_
_entity_poly.entity_id
_entity_poly.type
_entity_poly.pdbx_seq_one_letter_code
_entity_poly.pdbx_strand_id
1 'polypeptide(L)'
;KEIYKYLNETEKKFRIRPNFLEAKIVTAKMRSVLVDWLIQVHLKFHLLQETLYLCVQIIDAYLQVQDVPKMQLQLVGVTALFLASK
;
A
#
# COMPACT_ATOMS: atom_id res chain seq x y z
N LYS A 1 22.04 -17.53 1.10
CA LYS A 1 21.62 -17.73 -0.32
C LYS A 1 20.12 -18.05 -0.43
N GLU A 2 19.58 -18.90 0.44
CA GLU A 2 18.16 -19.30 0.40
C GLU A 2 17.18 -18.17 0.74
N ILE A 3 17.47 -17.35 1.77
CA ILE A 3 16.62 -16.20 2.14
C ILE A 3 16.43 -15.25 0.95
N TYR A 4 17.51 -14.87 0.27
CA TYR A 4 17.43 -14.00 -0.92
C TYR A 4 16.63 -14.64 -2.06
N LYS A 5 16.76 -15.96 -2.26
CA LYS A 5 15.97 -16.69 -3.26
C LYS A 5 14.48 -16.64 -2.90
N TYR A 6 14.14 -16.92 -1.64
CA TYR A 6 12.77 -16.87 -1.13
C TYR A 6 12.17 -15.46 -1.24
N LEU A 7 12.92 -14.41 -0.87
CA LEU A 7 12.46 -13.03 -0.98
C LEU A 7 12.17 -12.65 -2.43
N ASN A 8 13.03 -13.05 -3.38
CA ASN A 8 12.83 -12.76 -4.80
C ASN A 8 11.61 -13.51 -5.38
N GLU A 9 11.39 -14.76 -4.98
CA GLU A 9 10.18 -15.51 -5.36
C GLU A 9 8.91 -14.88 -4.76
N THR A 10 8.99 -14.43 -3.51
CA THR A 10 7.89 -13.74 -2.82
C THR A 10 7.56 -12.41 -3.50
N GLU A 11 8.57 -11.61 -3.84
CA GLU A 11 8.41 -10.34 -4.55
C GLU A 11 7.68 -10.53 -5.89
N LYS A 12 8.05 -11.56 -6.65
CA LYS A 12 7.37 -11.91 -7.91
C LYS A 12 5.90 -12.26 -7.68
N LYS A 13 5.59 -12.99 -6.60
CA LYS A 13 4.23 -13.40 -6.25
C LYS A 13 3.34 -12.21 -5.89
N PHE A 14 3.88 -11.22 -5.19
CA PHE A 14 3.15 -10.04 -4.73
C PHE A 14 3.31 -8.81 -5.62
N ARG A 15 3.78 -8.99 -6.86
CA ARG A 15 4.03 -7.89 -7.79
C ARG A 15 2.74 -7.12 -8.13
N ILE A 16 2.81 -5.80 -8.05
CA ILE A 16 1.74 -4.90 -8.50
C ILE A 16 1.85 -4.68 -10.01
N ARG A 17 0.72 -4.78 -10.71
CA ARG A 17 0.62 -4.56 -12.16
C ARG A 17 0.90 -3.09 -12.49
N PRO A 18 1.64 -2.78 -13.56
CA PRO A 18 1.77 -1.40 -14.02
C PRO A 18 0.38 -0.85 -14.38
N ASN A 19 0.17 0.45 -14.13
CA ASN A 19 -1.07 1.18 -14.46
C ASN A 19 -2.36 0.55 -13.90
N PHE A 20 -2.30 -0.17 -12.77
CA PHE A 20 -3.46 -0.85 -12.18
C PHE A 20 -4.65 0.05 -11.81
N LEU A 21 -4.48 1.38 -11.86
CA LEU A 21 -5.51 2.39 -11.59
C LEU A 21 -6.17 2.98 -12.84
N GLU A 22 -5.72 2.64 -14.06
CA GLU A 22 -6.16 3.30 -15.30
C GLU A 22 -7.68 3.23 -15.54
N ALA A 23 -8.33 2.16 -15.08
CA ALA A 23 -9.77 1.94 -15.19
C ALA A 23 -10.50 1.94 -13.83
N LYS A 24 -9.95 2.63 -12.82
CA LYS A 24 -10.50 2.67 -11.45
C LYS A 24 -11.00 4.06 -11.08
N ILE A 25 -11.88 4.15 -10.08
CA ILE A 25 -12.34 5.43 -9.51
C ILE A 25 -11.18 6.18 -8.83
N VAL A 26 -10.30 5.43 -8.15
CA VAL A 26 -9.12 5.98 -7.49
C VAL A 26 -8.04 6.26 -8.53
N THR A 27 -7.60 7.52 -8.60
CA THR A 27 -6.51 7.93 -9.50
C THR A 27 -5.15 7.85 -8.82
N ALA A 28 -4.07 7.82 -9.62
CA ALA A 28 -2.70 7.88 -9.11
C ALA A 28 -2.44 9.13 -8.24
N LYS A 29 -3.06 10.27 -8.59
CA LYS A 29 -2.98 11.50 -7.78
C LYS A 29 -3.64 11.31 -6.41
N MET A 30 -4.82 10.70 -6.35
CA MET A 30 -5.50 10.41 -5.08
C MET A 30 -4.69 9.46 -4.21
N ARG A 31 -4.09 8.41 -4.80
CA ARG A 31 -3.15 7.53 -4.12
C ARG A 31 -1.96 8.31 -3.56
N SER A 32 -1.34 9.19 -4.35
CA SER A 32 -0.20 9.99 -3.88
C SER A 32 -0.55 10.87 -2.69
N VAL A 33 -1.73 11.50 -2.70
CA VAL A 33 -2.20 12.31 -1.56
C VAL A 33 -2.46 11.44 -0.32
N LEU A 34 -3.03 10.24 -0.49
CA LEU A 34 -3.21 9.31 0.61
C LEU A 34 -1.87 8.89 1.23
N VAL A 35 -0.89 8.52 0.39
CA VAL A 35 0.43 8.06 0.85
C VAL A 35 1.19 9.18 1.56
N ASP A 36 1.16 10.41 1.04
CA ASP A 36 1.75 11.57 1.72
C ASP A 36 1.17 11.77 3.12
N TRP A 37 -0.15 11.71 3.24
CA TRP A 37 -0.81 11.80 4.54
C TRP A 37 -0.43 10.63 5.47
N LEU A 38 -0.35 9.40 4.95
CA LEU A 38 0.07 8.23 5.74
C LEU A 38 1.52 8.32 6.22
N ILE A 39 2.42 8.97 5.47
CA ILE A 39 3.79 9.25 5.92
C ILE A 39 3.77 10.15 7.16
N GLN A 40 2.92 11.18 7.19
CA GLN A 40 2.78 12.05 8.35
C GLN A 40 2.26 11.28 9.58
N VAL A 41 1.29 10.38 9.38
CA VAL A 41 0.76 9.51 10.44
C VAL A 41 1.83 8.54 10.95
N HIS A 42 2.54 7.88 10.03
CA HIS A 42 3.66 6.97 10.32
C HIS A 42 4.74 7.65 11.19
N LEU A 43 5.15 8.86 10.82
CA LEU A 43 6.12 9.65 11.56
C LEU A 43 5.63 10.04 12.95
N LYS A 44 4.35 10.43 13.07
CA LYS A 44 3.73 10.80 14.35
C LYS A 44 3.72 9.65 15.35
N PHE A 45 3.58 8.41 14.87
CA PHE A 45 3.60 7.21 15.71
C PHE A 45 4.99 6.57 15.83
N HIS A 46 6.03 7.17 15.23
CA HIS A 46 7.40 6.66 15.25
C HIS A 46 7.51 5.19 14.80
N LEU A 47 6.73 4.80 13.79
CA LEU A 47 6.72 3.44 13.27
C LEU A 47 7.99 3.15 12.46
N LEU A 48 8.32 1.87 12.31
CA LEU A 48 9.45 1.42 11.50
C LEU A 48 9.25 1.72 10.01
N GLN A 49 10.33 1.90 9.26
CA GLN A 49 10.25 2.20 7.83
C GLN A 49 9.63 1.02 7.05
N GLU A 50 9.89 -0.21 7.51
CA GLU A 50 9.32 -1.45 7.00
C GLU A 50 7.79 -1.47 7.09
N THR A 51 7.21 -0.90 8.15
CA THR A 51 5.75 -0.77 8.31
C THR A 51 5.16 0.11 7.23
N LEU A 52 5.83 1.20 6.85
CA LEU A 52 5.37 2.07 5.77
C LEU A 52 5.43 1.35 4.42
N TYR A 53 6.52 0.63 4.13
CA TYR A 53 6.66 -0.13 2.89
C TYR A 53 5.59 -1.21 2.77
N LEU A 54 5.34 -1.96 3.85
CA LEU A 54 4.31 -2.97 3.88
C LEU A 54 2.90 -2.36 3.75
N CYS A 55 2.63 -1.23 4.40
CA CYS A 55 1.37 -0.50 4.29
C CYS A 55 1.07 -0.12 2.82
N VAL A 56 2.03 0.51 2.14
CA VAL A 56 1.88 0.90 0.73
C VAL A 56 1.65 -0.32 -0.17
N GLN A 57 2.38 -1.41 0.08
CA GLN A 57 2.20 -2.66 -0.66
C GLN A 57 0.78 -3.25 -0.48
N ILE A 58 0.24 -3.21 0.73
CA ILE A 58 -1.13 -3.67 1.03
C ILE A 58 -2.17 -2.79 0.32
N ILE A 59 -2.00 -1.46 0.35
CA ILE A 59 -2.89 -0.52 -0.33
C ILE A 59 -2.94 -0.83 -1.84
N ASP A 60 -1.78 -0.97 -2.47
CA ASP A 60 -1.69 -1.20 -3.91
C ASP A 60 -2.26 -2.56 -4.32
N ALA A 61 -1.97 -3.60 -3.53
CA ALA A 61 -2.51 -4.93 -3.75
C ALA A 61 -4.05 -4.92 -3.67
N TYR A 62 -4.62 -4.18 -2.72
CA TYR A 62 -6.06 -4.06 -2.57
C TYR A 62 -6.70 -3.27 -3.72
N LEU A 63 -6.18 -2.09 -4.05
CA LEU A 63 -6.67 -1.22 -5.12
C LEU A 63 -6.55 -1.86 -6.53
N GLN A 64 -5.59 -2.76 -6.72
CA GLN A 64 -5.47 -3.53 -7.95
C GLN A 64 -6.68 -4.43 -8.22
N VAL A 65 -7.32 -4.95 -7.17
CA VAL A 65 -8.40 -5.92 -7.27
C VAL A 65 -9.76 -5.26 -7.05
N GLN A 66 -9.86 -4.36 -6.07
CA GLN A 66 -11.11 -3.71 -5.70
C GLN A 66 -11.23 -2.31 -6.30
N ASP A 67 -12.43 -1.94 -6.75
CA ASP A 67 -12.72 -0.56 -7.10
C ASP A 67 -13.30 0.15 -5.88
N VAL A 68 -12.57 1.13 -5.36
CA VAL A 68 -12.84 1.74 -4.06
C VAL A 68 -13.48 3.11 -4.28
N PRO A 69 -14.63 3.41 -3.66
CA PRO A 69 -15.19 4.74 -3.67
C PRO A 69 -14.21 5.75 -3.06
N LYS A 70 -14.11 6.94 -3.64
CA LYS A 70 -13.25 8.03 -3.14
C LYS A 70 -13.38 8.28 -1.63
N MET A 71 -14.59 8.21 -1.09
CA MET A 71 -14.87 8.47 0.32
C MET A 71 -14.30 7.39 1.26
N GLN A 72 -14.04 6.19 0.77
CA GLN A 72 -13.50 5.08 1.56
C GLN A 72 -11.98 4.93 1.44
N LEU A 73 -11.33 5.71 0.58
CA LEU A 73 -9.90 5.59 0.30
C LEU A 73 -9.04 5.81 1.57
N GLN A 74 -9.40 6.78 2.41
CA GLN A 74 -8.70 7.01 3.68
C GLN A 74 -8.90 5.86 4.67
N LEU A 75 -10.09 5.26 4.72
CA LEU A 75 -10.37 4.10 5.56
C LEU A 75 -9.49 2.90 5.16
N VAL A 76 -9.34 2.66 3.85
CA VAL A 76 -8.42 1.63 3.34
C VAL A 76 -6.99 1.92 3.81
N GLY A 77 -6.54 3.18 3.69
CA GLY A 77 -5.20 3.58 4.11
C GLY A 77 -4.90 3.35 5.59
N VAL A 78 -5.79 3.78 6.49
CA VAL A 78 -5.58 3.56 7.93
C VAL A 78 -5.70 2.09 8.33
N THR A 79 -6.55 1.32 7.66
CA THR A 79 -6.69 -0.12 7.88
C THR A 79 -5.42 -0.85 7.44
N ALA A 80 -4.85 -0.49 6.29
CA ALA A 80 -3.58 -1.03 5.80
C ALA A 80 -2.41 -0.69 6.74
N LEU A 81 -2.35 0.55 7.23
CA LEU A 81 -1.32 0.95 8.20
C LEU A 81 -1.45 0.16 9.51
N PHE A 82 -2.67 -0.02 10.01
CA PHE A 82 -2.93 -0.84 11.19
C PHE A 82 -2.51 -2.29 10.99
N LEU A 83 -2.80 -2.88 9.82
CA LEU A 83 -2.36 -4.23 9.48
C LEU A 83 -0.84 -4.37 9.44
N ALA A 84 -0.15 -3.36 8.89
CA ALA A 84 1.30 -3.35 8.77
C ALA A 84 2.03 -3.06 10.09
N SER A 85 1.35 -2.46 11.07
CA SER A 85 1.91 -2.12 12.38
C SER A 85 1.70 -3.20 13.46
N LYS A 86 0.93 -4.25 13.14
CA LYS A 86 0.72 -5.40 14.02
C LYS A 86 1.81 -6.45 13.83
#